data_AF-A0A6C1RUK5-F1
#
_entry.id   AF-A0A6C1RUK5-F1
#
_cell.length_a   1.000
_cell.length_b   1.000
_cell.length_c   1.000
_cell.angle_alpha   90.00
_cell.angle_beta   90.00
_cell.angle_gamma   90.00
#
_symmetry.space_group_name_H-M   'P 1'
#
loop_
_entity.id
_entity.type
_entity.pdbx_description
1 polymer ?
#
loop_
_entity_poly.entity_id
_entity_poly.type
_entity_poly.pdbx_seq_one_letter_code
_entity_poly.pdbx_strand_id
1 'polypeptide(L)'
;MKRSRSDVMHYSLSEFAFILLFLAAGALALLYARYAAAEQLNAEYQSRIAELTAEIDFLGELLAETQYGVVPCWRRPDGGIPAVVGTLTIHAPGSLSAERTLGGRTLAIEAADGDSRAALIRATLAELFAAELAYADQKNCYLRLVIENRTDSYAHYRDLTSIVSRGNLVVVNE
;
A
#
# COMPACT_ATOMS: atom_id res chain seq x y z
N MET A 1 27.40 -78.40 44.23
CA MET A 1 27.75 -77.09 43.63
C MET A 1 27.50 -77.14 42.12
N LYS A 2 26.36 -76.60 41.66
CA LYS A 2 26.07 -76.42 40.22
C LYS A 2 26.84 -75.19 39.75
N ARG A 3 27.85 -75.37 38.89
CA ARG A 3 28.45 -74.26 38.14
C ARG A 3 27.48 -73.84 37.05
N SER A 4 26.86 -72.68 37.24
CA SER A 4 26.19 -71.92 36.18
C SER A 4 27.24 -71.63 35.09
N ARG A 5 27.15 -72.33 33.95
CA ARG A 5 27.83 -71.93 32.72
C ARG A 5 26.93 -70.88 32.07
N SER A 6 27.47 -69.68 31.98
CA SER A 6 26.93 -68.58 31.20
C SER A 6 26.79 -69.02 29.74
N ASP A 7 25.56 -69.14 29.23
CA ASP A 7 25.25 -69.26 27.80
C ASP A 7 25.54 -67.91 27.14
N VAL A 8 26.82 -67.63 26.91
CA VAL A 8 27.22 -66.55 26.00
C VAL A 8 27.03 -67.10 24.60
N MET A 9 25.98 -66.64 23.90
CA MET A 9 25.73 -66.99 22.51
C MET A 9 26.98 -66.71 21.66
N HIS A 10 27.65 -67.77 21.21
CA HIS A 10 28.75 -67.68 20.24
C HIS A 10 28.16 -67.52 18.84
N TYR A 11 27.79 -66.29 18.48
CA TYR A 11 27.52 -65.96 17.09
C TYR A 11 28.79 -66.13 16.26
N SER A 12 28.66 -66.73 15.08
CA SER A 12 29.78 -66.80 14.12
C SER A 12 30.15 -65.39 13.66
N LEU A 13 31.42 -65.17 13.35
CA LEU A 13 31.94 -63.86 12.90
C LEU A 13 31.18 -63.34 11.66
N SER A 14 30.68 -64.24 10.82
CA SER A 14 29.78 -63.95 9.70
C SER A 14 28.39 -63.46 10.12
N GLU A 15 27.76 -64.04 11.14
CA GLU A 15 26.44 -63.59 11.62
C GLU A 15 26.53 -62.20 12.25
N PHE A 16 27.60 -61.91 12.99
CA PHE A 16 27.86 -60.56 13.48
C PHE A 16 28.05 -59.55 12.34
N ALA A 17 28.79 -59.93 11.29
CA ALA A 17 28.98 -59.09 10.11
C ALA A 17 27.64 -58.81 9.40
N PHE A 18 26.76 -59.80 9.28
CA PHE A 18 25.42 -59.61 8.70
C PHE A 18 24.55 -58.69 9.55
N ILE A 19 24.52 -58.87 10.87
CA ILE A 19 23.76 -57.99 11.78
C ILE A 19 24.25 -56.54 11.66
N LEU A 20 25.56 -56.32 11.61
CA LEU A 20 26.15 -55.00 11.42
C LEU A 20 25.83 -54.42 10.03
N LEU A 21 25.83 -55.24 8.98
CA LEU A 21 25.44 -54.83 7.64
C LEU A 21 23.98 -54.37 7.61
N PHE A 22 23.06 -55.12 8.21
CA PHE A 22 21.64 -54.74 8.27
C PHE A 22 21.42 -53.49 9.12
N LEU A 23 22.14 -53.32 10.22
CA LEU A 23 22.11 -52.09 11.01
C LEU A 23 22.65 -50.89 10.22
N ALA A 24 23.75 -51.06 9.51
CA ALA A 24 24.32 -50.01 8.66
C ALA A 24 23.39 -49.64 7.50
N ALA A 25 22.80 -50.64 6.84
CA ALA A 25 21.83 -50.43 5.76
C ALA A 25 20.55 -49.75 6.26
N GLY A 26 20.04 -50.16 7.42
CA GLY A 26 18.88 -49.55 8.07
C GLY A 26 19.15 -48.10 8.48
N ALA A 27 20.33 -47.83 9.06
CA ALA A 27 20.74 -46.47 9.41
C ALA A 27 20.89 -45.58 8.16
N LEU A 28 21.46 -46.13 7.07
CA LEU A 28 21.60 -45.43 5.80
C LEU A 28 20.23 -45.10 5.18
N ALA A 29 19.29 -46.05 5.17
CA ALA A 29 17.94 -45.85 4.67
C ALA A 29 17.19 -44.77 5.48
N LEU A 30 17.35 -44.77 6.81
CA LEU A 30 16.73 -43.77 7.68
C LEU A 30 17.35 -42.38 7.48
N LEU A 31 18.67 -42.28 7.30
CA LEU A 31 19.34 -41.04 6.95
C LEU A 31 18.87 -40.51 5.59
N TYR A 32 18.74 -41.38 4.60
CA TYR A 32 18.26 -41.01 3.27
C TYR A 32 16.82 -40.48 3.30
N ALA A 33 15.92 -41.14 4.04
CA ALA A 33 14.54 -40.67 4.19
C ALA A 33 14.46 -39.29 4.86
N ARG A 34 15.29 -39.03 5.87
CA ARG A 34 15.38 -37.71 6.51
C ARG A 34 15.94 -36.65 5.58
N TYR A 35 16.95 -37.00 4.79
CA TYR A 35 17.53 -36.11 3.80
C TYR A 35 16.48 -35.70 2.75
N ALA A 36 15.77 -36.67 2.17
CA ALA A 36 14.73 -36.41 1.18
C ALA A 36 13.59 -35.53 1.72
N ALA A 37 13.15 -35.76 2.96
CA ALA A 37 12.15 -34.90 3.60
C ALA A 37 12.65 -33.47 3.84
N ALA A 38 13.92 -33.32 4.26
CA ALA A 38 14.53 -32.01 4.44
C ALA A 38 14.71 -31.26 3.10
N GLU A 39 15.04 -31.97 2.03
CA GLU A 39 15.17 -31.41 0.68
C GLU A 39 13.82 -30.90 0.15
N GLN A 40 12.73 -31.66 0.35
CA GLN A 40 11.38 -31.22 -0.01
C GLN A 40 10.94 -29.97 0.77
N LEU A 41 11.17 -29.94 2.08
CA LEU A 41 10.86 -28.76 2.91
C LEU A 41 11.68 -27.55 2.46
N ASN A 42 12.95 -27.73 2.10
CA ASN A 42 13.79 -26.64 1.62
C ASN A 42 13.26 -26.09 0.27
N ALA A 43 12.85 -26.98 -0.65
CA ALA A 43 12.22 -26.55 -1.90
C ALA A 43 10.91 -25.76 -1.69
N GLU A 44 10.07 -26.20 -0.75
CA GLU A 44 8.84 -25.50 -0.38
C GLU A 44 9.13 -24.11 0.22
N TYR A 45 10.09 -24.02 1.15
CA TYR A 45 10.50 -22.74 1.72
C TYR A 45 11.14 -21.82 0.69
N GLN A 46 11.94 -22.34 -0.25
CA GLN A 46 12.49 -21.53 -1.33
C GLN A 46 11.40 -20.98 -2.26
N SER A 47 10.41 -21.80 -2.61
CA SER A 47 9.24 -21.34 -3.38
C SER A 47 8.49 -20.24 -2.63
N ARG A 48 8.27 -20.43 -1.32
CA ARG A 48 7.56 -19.44 -0.51
C ARG A 48 8.33 -18.14 -0.33
N ILE A 49 9.66 -18.21 -0.20
CA ILE A 49 10.52 -17.03 -0.19
C ILE A 49 10.41 -16.30 -1.52
N ALA A 50 10.47 -17.00 -2.66
CA ALA A 50 10.34 -16.36 -3.97
C ALA A 50 9.00 -15.64 -4.16
N GLU A 51 7.89 -16.28 -3.74
CA GLU A 51 6.56 -15.65 -3.73
C GLU A 51 6.51 -14.40 -2.86
N LEU A 52 7.00 -14.49 -1.62
CA LEU A 52 7.00 -13.37 -0.69
C LEU A 52 7.94 -12.24 -1.14
N THR A 53 9.08 -12.55 -1.75
CA THR A 53 9.98 -11.56 -2.32
C THR A 53 9.31 -10.83 -3.49
N ALA A 54 8.64 -11.55 -4.39
CA ALA A 54 7.88 -10.93 -5.48
C ALA A 54 6.73 -10.04 -4.95
N GLU A 55 6.07 -10.45 -3.87
CA GLU A 55 5.01 -9.65 -3.23
C GLU A 55 5.59 -8.41 -2.51
N ILE A 56 6.75 -8.53 -1.85
CA ILE A 56 7.46 -7.38 -1.27
C ILE A 56 7.92 -6.41 -2.34
N ASP A 57 8.43 -6.89 -3.47
CA ASP A 57 8.87 -6.03 -4.58
C ASP A 57 7.68 -5.32 -5.22
N PHE A 58 6.58 -6.03 -5.48
CA PHE A 58 5.34 -5.44 -5.97
C PHE A 58 4.76 -4.40 -4.99
N LEU A 59 4.71 -4.74 -3.70
CA LEU A 59 4.27 -3.81 -2.68
C LEU A 59 5.23 -2.64 -2.54
N GLY A 60 6.54 -2.84 -2.71
CA GLY A 60 7.57 -1.80 -2.71
C GLY A 60 7.46 -0.87 -3.90
N GLU A 61 7.14 -1.37 -5.09
CA GLU A 61 6.83 -0.58 -6.28
C GLU A 61 5.54 0.24 -6.06
N LEU A 62 4.48 -0.39 -5.56
CA LEU A 62 3.23 0.30 -5.20
C LEU A 62 3.47 1.34 -4.08
N LEU A 63 4.34 1.03 -3.12
CA LEU A 63 4.69 1.95 -2.04
C LEU A 63 5.56 3.08 -2.57
N ALA A 64 6.48 2.85 -3.51
CA ALA A 64 7.28 3.89 -4.14
C ALA A 64 6.43 4.80 -5.04
N GLU A 65 5.47 4.24 -5.78
CA GLU A 65 4.47 5.01 -6.52
C GLU A 65 3.58 5.85 -5.57
N THR A 66 3.29 5.36 -4.37
CA THR A 66 2.48 6.06 -3.36
C THR A 66 3.28 6.89 -2.34
N GLN A 67 4.59 6.72 -2.25
CA GLN A 67 5.48 7.52 -1.39
C GLN A 67 5.69 8.92 -1.99
N TYR A 68 5.45 9.07 -3.30
CA TYR A 68 5.24 10.34 -3.99
C TYR A 68 3.75 10.68 -4.20
N GLY A 69 2.85 9.72 -3.99
CA GLY A 69 1.41 9.81 -4.20
C GLY A 69 0.64 9.64 -2.89
N VAL A 70 0.50 10.73 -2.15
CA VAL A 70 -0.45 10.93 -1.04
C VAL A 70 -1.72 10.06 -1.24
N VAL A 71 -2.20 9.35 -0.22
CA VAL A 71 -3.40 8.49 -0.37
C VAL A 71 -4.67 9.34 -0.36
N PRO A 72 -5.74 8.99 -1.10
CA PRO A 72 -7.01 9.69 -1.03
C PRO A 72 -7.68 9.62 0.36
N CYS A 73 -8.08 10.77 0.92
CA CYS A 73 -8.65 10.82 2.28
C CYS A 73 -9.96 10.01 2.45
N TRP A 74 -10.78 9.88 1.40
CA TRP A 74 -12.08 9.17 1.48
C TRP A 74 -11.98 7.65 1.44
N ARG A 75 -10.84 7.08 1.04
CA ARG A 75 -10.62 5.62 1.05
C ARG A 75 -10.12 5.11 2.40
N ARG A 76 -9.88 6.01 3.36
CA ARG A 76 -9.43 5.64 4.69
C ARG A 76 -10.61 5.13 5.53
N PRO A 77 -10.37 4.17 6.44
CA PRO A 77 -11.42 3.47 7.19
C PRO A 77 -12.18 4.35 8.20
N ASP A 78 -11.68 5.56 8.48
CA ASP A 78 -12.25 6.56 9.37
C ASP A 78 -13.41 7.36 8.74
N GLY A 79 -13.64 7.27 7.42
CA GLY A 79 -14.93 7.57 6.77
C GLY A 79 -15.45 9.01 6.84
N GLY A 80 -14.67 9.97 7.33
CA GLY A 80 -15.13 11.36 7.59
C GLY A 80 -15.12 12.32 6.39
N ILE A 81 -14.44 11.95 5.29
CA ILE A 81 -14.24 12.82 4.11
C ILE A 81 -14.93 12.20 2.88
N PRO A 82 -15.79 12.93 2.15
CA PRO A 82 -16.44 12.44 0.94
C PRO A 82 -15.45 12.27 -0.20
N ALA A 83 -15.82 11.49 -1.23
CA ALA A 83 -14.99 11.25 -2.40
C ALA A 83 -14.62 12.53 -3.18
N VAL A 84 -15.48 13.55 -3.11
CA VAL A 84 -15.26 14.90 -3.63
C VAL A 84 -15.65 15.89 -2.53
N VAL A 85 -14.71 16.74 -2.09
CA VAL A 85 -14.95 17.68 -0.99
C VAL A 85 -15.74 18.91 -1.43
N GLY A 86 -15.65 19.27 -2.71
CA GLY A 86 -16.37 20.41 -3.25
C GLY A 86 -16.15 20.61 -4.75
N THR A 87 -16.82 21.64 -5.26
CA THR A 87 -16.82 22.01 -6.67
C THR A 87 -16.44 23.49 -6.82
N LEU A 88 -15.58 23.77 -7.79
CA LEU A 88 -15.21 25.13 -8.21
C LEU A 88 -15.83 25.40 -9.57
N THR A 89 -16.75 26.36 -9.65
CA THR A 89 -17.37 26.76 -10.93
C THR A 89 -16.77 28.07 -11.42
N ILE A 90 -16.32 28.08 -12.68
CA ILE A 90 -15.83 29.27 -13.37
C ILE A 90 -16.98 29.88 -14.17
N HIS A 91 -17.44 31.06 -13.76
CA HIS A 91 -18.53 31.78 -14.43
C HIS A 91 -18.01 32.75 -15.49
N ALA A 92 -16.92 33.46 -15.20
CA ALA A 92 -16.31 34.43 -16.10
C ALA A 92 -14.80 34.60 -15.79
N PRO A 93 -14.02 35.27 -16.65
CA PRO A 93 -12.65 35.66 -16.33
C PRO A 93 -12.64 36.57 -15.09
N GLY A 94 -12.30 36.01 -13.93
CA GLY A 94 -12.27 36.70 -12.64
C GLY A 94 -13.45 36.40 -11.69
N SER A 95 -14.50 35.73 -12.16
CA SER A 95 -15.65 35.33 -11.33
C SER A 95 -15.70 33.82 -11.17
N LEU A 96 -15.58 33.36 -9.92
CA LEU A 96 -15.50 31.96 -9.52
C LEU A 96 -16.46 31.73 -8.35
N SER A 97 -17.01 30.53 -8.22
CA SER A 97 -17.69 30.09 -6.98
C SER A 97 -17.10 28.78 -6.49
N ALA A 98 -16.90 28.69 -5.18
CA ALA A 98 -16.47 27.47 -4.51
C ALA A 98 -17.62 26.95 -3.64
N GLU A 99 -18.04 25.71 -3.88
CA GLU A 99 -19.08 25.03 -3.12
C GLU A 99 -18.47 23.85 -2.36
N ARG A 100 -18.83 23.72 -1.08
CA ARG A 100 -18.44 22.58 -0.25
C ARG A 100 -19.57 21.56 -0.21
N THR A 101 -19.25 20.32 -0.58
CA THR A 101 -20.20 19.19 -0.60
C THR A 101 -20.80 18.92 0.79
N LEU A 102 -19.95 18.94 1.83
CA LEU A 102 -20.38 18.78 3.22
C LEU A 102 -20.92 20.10 3.77
N GLY A 103 -22.24 20.21 3.89
CA GLY A 103 -22.91 21.36 4.51
C GLY A 103 -23.30 22.49 3.55
N GLY A 104 -23.05 22.35 2.24
CA GLY A 104 -23.63 23.20 1.18
C GLY A 104 -23.22 24.67 1.23
N ARG A 105 -22.12 25.01 1.93
CA ARG A 105 -21.63 26.39 1.99
C ARG A 105 -21.00 26.75 0.65
N THR A 106 -21.47 27.84 0.06
CA THR A 106 -20.95 28.39 -1.19
C THR A 106 -20.32 29.76 -0.94
N LEU A 107 -19.14 30.01 -1.51
CA LEU A 107 -18.46 31.30 -1.48
C LEU A 107 -18.18 31.78 -2.89
N ALA A 108 -18.59 33.01 -3.19
CA ALA A 108 -18.22 33.70 -4.42
C ALA A 108 -16.82 34.29 -4.27
N ILE A 109 -15.99 34.14 -5.31
CA ILE A 109 -14.64 34.66 -5.40
C ILE A 109 -14.61 35.57 -6.62
N GLU A 110 -14.56 36.88 -6.35
CA GLU A 110 -14.34 37.92 -7.35
C GLU A 110 -12.88 38.34 -7.25
N ALA A 111 -12.06 37.93 -8.22
CA ALA A 111 -10.63 38.15 -8.21
C ALA A 111 -10.17 38.92 -9.45
N ALA A 112 -9.57 40.09 -9.24
CA ALA A 112 -8.84 40.79 -10.30
C ALA A 112 -7.57 40.01 -10.68
N ASP A 113 -7.18 40.08 -11.96
CA ASP A 113 -6.06 39.29 -12.51
C ASP A 113 -4.70 39.57 -11.85
N GLY A 114 -3.84 38.55 -11.82
CA GLY A 114 -2.45 38.62 -11.34
C GLY A 114 -2.10 37.66 -10.18
N ASP A 115 -0.95 37.85 -9.55
CA ASP A 115 -0.49 37.03 -8.41
C ASP A 115 -1.42 37.12 -7.18
N SER A 116 -2.14 38.23 -7.05
CA SER A 116 -3.20 38.43 -6.05
C SER A 116 -4.35 37.42 -6.19
N ARG A 117 -4.66 36.99 -7.42
CA ARG A 117 -5.73 36.01 -7.70
C ARG A 117 -5.42 34.64 -7.11
N ALA A 118 -4.20 34.16 -7.27
CA ALA A 118 -3.79 32.85 -6.75
C ALA A 118 -3.82 32.83 -5.21
N ALA A 119 -3.37 33.92 -4.57
CA ALA A 119 -3.42 34.06 -3.13
C ALA A 119 -4.86 34.11 -2.60
N LEU A 120 -5.73 34.89 -3.25
CA LEU A 120 -7.14 35.01 -2.85
C LEU A 120 -7.87 33.67 -2.96
N ILE A 121 -7.72 32.97 -4.09
CA ILE A 121 -8.35 31.65 -4.30
C ILE A 121 -7.88 30.66 -3.23
N ARG A 122 -6.58 30.61 -2.93
CA ARG A 122 -6.06 29.72 -1.88
C ARG A 122 -6.57 30.08 -0.49
N ALA A 123 -6.64 31.36 -0.16
CA ALA A 123 -7.18 31.81 1.12
C ALA A 123 -8.66 31.42 1.26
N THR A 124 -9.48 31.61 0.23
CA THR A 124 -10.89 31.22 0.25
C THR A 124 -11.07 29.71 0.35
N LEU A 125 -10.26 28.92 -0.38
CA LEU A 125 -10.28 27.45 -0.27
C LEU A 125 -9.85 26.98 1.12
N ALA A 126 -8.82 27.60 1.70
CA ALA A 126 -8.35 27.31 3.05
C ALA A 126 -9.42 27.63 4.10
N GLU A 127 -10.20 28.69 3.92
CA GLU A 127 -11.33 29.00 4.81
C GLU A 127 -12.49 28.01 4.63
N LEU A 128 -12.86 27.72 3.37
CA LEU A 128 -14.02 26.89 3.07
C LEU A 128 -13.82 25.43 3.50
N PHE A 129 -12.61 24.89 3.30
CA PHE A 129 -12.23 23.50 3.57
C PHE A 129 -11.30 23.36 4.78
N ALA A 130 -11.33 24.31 5.73
CA ALA A 130 -10.39 24.35 6.85
C ALA A 130 -10.32 23.04 7.65
N ALA A 131 -11.48 22.40 7.89
CA ALA A 131 -11.57 21.15 8.63
C ALA A 131 -11.01 19.97 7.82
N GLU A 132 -11.37 19.89 6.54
CA GLU A 132 -10.92 18.84 5.64
C GLU A 132 -9.40 18.95 5.36
N LEU A 133 -8.87 20.16 5.23
CA LEU A 133 -7.45 20.42 5.03
C LEU A 133 -6.63 20.09 6.28
N ALA A 134 -7.09 20.48 7.47
CA ALA A 134 -6.44 20.09 8.73
C ALA A 134 -6.39 18.57 8.91
N TYR A 135 -7.47 17.87 8.50
CA TYR A 135 -7.51 16.42 8.48
C TYR A 135 -6.50 15.83 7.47
N ALA A 136 -6.46 16.39 6.26
CA ALA A 136 -5.54 15.99 5.20
C ALA A 136 -4.07 16.12 5.62
N ASP A 137 -3.72 17.24 6.26
CA ASP A 137 -2.37 17.47 6.81
C ASP A 137 -2.04 16.48 7.92
N GLN A 138 -2.96 16.26 8.88
CA GLN A 138 -2.72 15.34 9.98
C GLN A 138 -2.54 13.88 9.53
N LYS A 139 -3.30 13.47 8.50
CA LYS A 139 -3.34 12.08 8.02
C LYS A 139 -2.46 11.85 6.80
N ASN A 140 -1.76 12.87 6.32
CA ASN A 140 -0.96 12.85 5.09
C ASN A 140 -1.75 12.22 3.92
N CYS A 141 -2.91 12.82 3.63
CA CYS A 141 -3.83 12.39 2.57
C CYS A 141 -4.26 13.57 1.69
N TYR A 142 -4.81 13.33 0.50
CA TYR A 142 -5.28 14.40 -0.39
C TYR A 142 -6.81 14.40 -0.51
N LEU A 143 -7.33 15.59 -0.77
CA LEU A 143 -8.74 15.86 -1.02
C LEU A 143 -8.97 16.06 -2.52
N ARG A 144 -10.16 15.70 -3.00
CA ARG A 144 -10.56 15.88 -4.40
C ARG A 144 -11.50 17.06 -4.58
N LEU A 145 -11.19 17.91 -5.54
CA LEU A 145 -12.03 19.02 -6.00
C LEU A 145 -12.38 18.82 -7.47
N VAL A 146 -13.63 19.13 -7.82
CA VAL A 146 -14.08 19.20 -9.22
C VAL A 146 -14.00 20.65 -9.69
N ILE A 147 -13.56 20.88 -10.92
CA ILE A 147 -13.63 22.21 -11.56
C ILE A 147 -14.62 22.16 -12.72
N GLU A 148 -15.72 22.90 -12.60
CA GLU A 148 -16.68 23.14 -13.67
C GLU A 148 -16.30 24.42 -14.43
N ASN A 149 -15.90 24.29 -15.70
CA ASN A 149 -15.64 25.44 -16.55
C ASN A 149 -16.91 25.80 -17.36
N ARG A 150 -17.57 26.91 -17.01
CA ARG A 150 -18.73 27.43 -17.78
C ARG A 150 -18.35 28.51 -18.79
N THR A 151 -17.06 28.63 -19.09
CA THR A 151 -16.54 29.56 -20.10
C THR A 151 -16.10 28.80 -21.37
N ASP A 152 -15.96 29.52 -22.47
CA ASP A 152 -15.53 28.94 -23.76
C ASP A 152 -14.01 28.68 -23.84
N SER A 153 -13.25 29.05 -22.80
CA SER A 153 -11.79 29.02 -22.81
C SER A 153 -11.23 27.95 -21.88
N TYR A 154 -10.51 26.99 -22.45
CA TYR A 154 -9.77 25.97 -21.71
C TYR A 154 -8.59 26.55 -20.90
N ALA A 155 -8.11 27.76 -21.25
CA ALA A 155 -7.02 28.40 -20.52
C ALA A 155 -7.40 28.68 -19.06
N HIS A 156 -8.65 29.11 -18.80
CA HIS A 156 -9.12 29.40 -17.45
C HIS A 156 -9.17 28.15 -16.55
N TYR A 157 -9.54 27.00 -17.12
CA TYR A 157 -9.49 25.71 -16.42
C TYR A 157 -8.04 25.34 -16.04
N ARG A 158 -7.11 25.42 -17.00
CA ARG A 158 -5.70 25.06 -16.77
C ARG A 158 -5.05 25.97 -15.72
N ASP A 159 -5.31 27.27 -15.81
CA ASP A 159 -4.76 28.25 -14.88
C ASP A 159 -5.29 27.99 -13.45
N LEU A 160 -6.60 27.77 -13.28
CA LEU A 160 -7.19 27.45 -11.99
C LEU A 160 -6.65 26.12 -11.44
N THR A 161 -6.53 25.10 -12.28
CA THR A 161 -5.96 23.80 -11.91
C THR A 161 -4.55 23.96 -11.34
N SER A 162 -3.72 24.79 -11.96
CA SER A 162 -2.33 25.04 -11.49
C SER A 162 -2.25 25.78 -10.16
N ILE A 163 -3.28 26.57 -9.82
CA ILE A 163 -3.37 27.30 -8.54
C ILE A 163 -3.79 26.35 -7.42
N VAL A 164 -4.78 25.49 -7.70
CA VAL A 164 -5.42 24.56 -6.75
C VAL A 164 -4.54 23.34 -6.46
N SER A 165 -3.83 22.81 -7.46
CA SER A 165 -3.00 21.60 -7.32
C SER A 165 -1.76 21.78 -6.44
N ARG A 166 -1.49 22.99 -5.93
CA ARG A 166 -0.40 23.23 -4.97
C ARG A 166 -0.90 22.98 -3.54
N GLY A 167 -0.72 21.76 -3.05
CA GLY A 167 -1.04 21.33 -1.67
C GLY A 167 -1.73 19.97 -1.63
N ASN A 168 -2.47 19.68 -0.56
CA ASN A 168 -3.24 18.44 -0.40
C ASN A 168 -4.55 18.42 -1.21
N LEU A 169 -4.68 19.24 -2.25
CA LEU A 169 -5.86 19.33 -3.11
C LEU A 169 -5.51 18.81 -4.50
N VAL A 170 -6.28 17.83 -4.96
CA VAL A 170 -6.17 17.25 -6.30
C VAL A 170 -7.43 17.60 -7.08
N VAL A 171 -7.25 18.13 -8.29
CA VAL A 171 -8.35 18.39 -9.20
C VAL A 171 -8.66 17.12 -9.97
N VAL A 172 -9.94 16.74 -10.00
CA VAL A 172 -10.44 15.66 -10.85
C VAL A 172 -11.38 16.21 -11.90
N ASN A 173 -11.23 15.68 -13.11
CA ASN A 173 -12.11 15.94 -14.24
C ASN A 173 -12.96 14.67 -14.42
N GLU A 174 -14.24 14.74 -14.06
CA GLU A 174 -15.22 13.66 -14.26
C GLU A 174 -16.18 14.03 -15.39
#